data_AF-A0A9X7GMH2-F1
#
_entry.id   AF-A0A9X7GMH2-F1
#
_cell.length_a   1.000
_cell.length_b   1.000
_cell.length_c   1.000
_cell.angle_alpha   90.00
_cell.angle_beta   90.00
_cell.angle_gamma   90.00
#
_symmetry.space_group_name_H-M   'P 1'
#
loop_
_entity.id
_entity.type
_entity.pdbx_description
1 polymer ?
#
loop_
_entity_poly.entity_id
_entity_poly.type
_entity_poly.pdbx_seq_one_letter_code
_entity_poly.pdbx_strand_id
1 'polypeptide(L)'
;MAEVTKIESKDGNIYEANGKRYRELTKEPAHGDKILVVDGAPNGTKTYKDGDVLTVLSHDSDGDVYIQEPDADGDILWSTEFVIVELIEQEAPAPLTCLSDILDDIKTKLTRLEERTEENHRNILTFSQMAESARSDASKAVGGVNALDEQLELVREDIVFFDEKIDELKETVEGRNVTPITINIENLNISGTESLKDFIERIAKGCGRGVM
;
A
#
# COMPACT_ATOMS: atom_id res chain seq x y z
N MET A 1 8.00 -45.46 -47.93
CA MET A 1 7.44 -44.24 -48.57
C MET A 1 6.58 -43.59 -47.51
N ALA A 2 6.86 -42.33 -47.15
CA ALA A 2 5.96 -41.62 -46.24
C ALA A 2 4.71 -41.24 -47.04
N GLU A 3 3.54 -41.42 -46.44
CA GLU A 3 2.29 -41.01 -47.08
C GLU A 3 2.20 -39.49 -46.98
N VAL A 4 2.16 -38.83 -48.14
CA VAL A 4 1.92 -37.39 -48.24
C VAL A 4 0.45 -37.20 -48.56
N THR A 5 -0.30 -36.57 -47.66
CA THR A 5 -1.72 -36.25 -47.88
C THR A 5 -1.87 -34.77 -48.24
N LYS A 6 -2.46 -34.47 -49.39
CA LYS A 6 -2.83 -33.10 -49.79
C LYS A 6 -4.27 -32.80 -49.33
N ILE A 7 -4.43 -31.69 -48.61
CA ILE A 7 -5.71 -31.13 -48.17
C ILE A 7 -5.92 -29.81 -48.90
N GLU A 8 -6.83 -29.81 -49.88
CA GLU A 8 -7.16 -28.61 -50.65
C GLU A 8 -8.04 -27.67 -49.83
N SER A 9 -7.67 -26.38 -49.79
CA SER A 9 -8.42 -25.33 -49.11
C SER A 9 -8.49 -24.07 -49.96
N LYS A 10 -9.51 -23.24 -49.72
CA LYS A 10 -9.69 -21.96 -50.42
C LYS A 10 -8.56 -20.96 -50.15
N ASP A 11 -7.88 -21.12 -49.02
CA ASP A 11 -6.83 -20.21 -48.53
C ASP A 11 -5.40 -20.74 -48.78
N GLY A 12 -5.25 -21.77 -49.62
CA GLY A 12 -3.98 -22.44 -49.93
C GLY A 12 -3.96 -23.90 -49.48
N ASN A 13 -3.24 -24.76 -50.22
CA ASN A 13 -3.21 -26.19 -49.91
C ASN A 13 -2.38 -26.46 -48.65
N ILE A 14 -2.79 -27.48 -47.91
CA ILE A 14 -2.06 -27.98 -46.74
C ILE A 14 -1.60 -29.41 -47.03
N TYR A 15 -0.33 -29.68 -46.77
CA TYR A 15 0.25 -31.01 -46.91
C TYR A 15 0.50 -31.61 -45.53
N GLU A 16 0.14 -32.86 -45.34
CA GLU A 16 0.49 -33.64 -44.15
C GLU A 16 1.51 -34.71 -44.54
N ALA A 17 2.69 -34.65 -43.93
CA ALA A 17 3.77 -35.60 -44.15
C ALA A 17 4.53 -35.85 -42.84
N ASN A 18 4.82 -37.12 -42.54
CA ASN A 18 5.55 -37.53 -41.32
C ASN A 18 4.94 -36.97 -40.01
N GLY A 19 3.60 -36.87 -39.94
CA GLY A 19 2.89 -36.36 -38.76
C GLY A 19 3.03 -34.85 -38.54
N LYS A 20 3.51 -34.11 -39.54
CA LYS A 20 3.61 -32.64 -39.53
C LYS A 20 2.76 -32.07 -40.67
N ARG A 21 2.23 -30.88 -40.45
CA ARG A 21 1.43 -30.14 -41.43
C ARG A 21 2.21 -28.97 -42.00
N TYR A 22 2.06 -28.74 -43.28
CA TYR A 22 2.81 -27.77 -44.06
C TYR A 22 1.85 -26.96 -44.92
N ARG A 23 2.04 -25.64 -44.99
CA ARG A 23 1.26 -24.75 -45.86
C ARG A 23 2.03 -24.56 -47.15
N GLU A 24 1.38 -24.80 -48.29
CA GLU A 24 1.95 -24.50 -49.61
C GLU A 24 2.07 -23.00 -49.82
N LEU A 25 3.20 -22.58 -50.38
CA LEU A 25 3.51 -21.20 -50.73
C LEU A 25 3.54 -21.04 -52.24
N THR A 26 2.66 -20.21 -52.79
CA THR A 26 2.68 -19.85 -54.21
C THR A 26 3.74 -18.78 -54.47
N LYS A 27 4.98 -19.20 -54.68
CA LYS A 27 6.12 -18.34 -55.04
C LYS A 27 7.15 -19.10 -55.88
N GLU A 28 8.12 -18.39 -56.45
CA GLU A 28 9.30 -19.02 -57.04
C GLU A 28 10.27 -19.53 -55.96
N PRO A 29 11.00 -20.63 -56.20
CA PRO A 29 11.96 -21.15 -55.24
C PRO A 29 13.12 -20.18 -55.05
N ALA A 30 13.49 -19.91 -53.79
CA ALA A 30 14.66 -19.11 -53.45
C ALA A 30 15.63 -19.88 -52.54
N HIS A 31 16.92 -19.53 -52.58
CA HIS A 31 17.92 -20.10 -51.67
C HIS A 31 17.44 -19.98 -50.22
N GLY A 32 17.42 -21.12 -49.51
CA GLY A 32 17.01 -21.22 -48.11
C GLY A 32 15.54 -21.61 -47.91
N ASP A 33 14.73 -21.64 -48.96
CA ASP A 33 13.33 -22.07 -48.86
C ASP A 33 13.20 -23.53 -48.48
N LYS A 34 12.11 -23.85 -47.77
CA LYS A 34 11.74 -25.23 -47.46
C LYS A 34 10.83 -25.78 -48.55
N ILE A 35 11.16 -26.98 -49.02
CA ILE A 35 10.35 -27.71 -50.00
C ILE A 35 9.97 -29.06 -49.42
N LEU A 36 8.76 -29.51 -49.74
CA LEU A 36 8.27 -30.86 -49.43
C LEU A 36 8.28 -31.66 -50.73
N VAL A 37 8.91 -32.84 -50.70
CA VAL A 37 8.91 -33.76 -51.84
C VAL A 37 7.54 -34.44 -51.95
N VAL A 38 6.88 -34.21 -53.08
CA VAL A 38 5.56 -34.77 -53.42
C VAL A 38 5.69 -35.32 -54.84
N ASP A 39 5.65 -36.64 -55.02
CA ASP A 39 5.86 -37.30 -56.31
C ASP A 39 7.31 -37.32 -56.82
N GLY A 40 8.29 -37.48 -55.93
CA GLY A 40 9.69 -37.70 -56.31
C GLY A 40 9.86 -38.96 -57.15
N ALA A 41 10.52 -38.85 -58.31
CA ALA A 41 10.73 -39.98 -59.19
C ALA A 41 11.50 -41.11 -58.46
N PRO A 42 11.02 -42.36 -58.50
CA PRO A 42 11.70 -43.48 -57.87
C PRO A 42 12.97 -43.78 -58.66
N ASN A 43 14.10 -43.22 -58.23
CA ASN A 43 15.38 -43.48 -58.86
C ASN A 43 16.41 -43.82 -57.78
N GLY A 44 17.01 -45.00 -57.89
CA GLY A 44 17.79 -45.65 -56.82
C GLY A 44 19.11 -44.95 -56.44
N THR A 45 19.43 -43.83 -57.08
CA THR A 45 20.64 -43.02 -56.84
C THR A 45 20.36 -41.72 -56.09
N LYS A 46 19.09 -41.28 -55.97
CA LYS A 46 18.74 -40.02 -55.30
C LYS A 46 18.68 -40.21 -53.77
N THR A 47 19.04 -39.18 -53.01
CA THR A 47 19.10 -39.22 -51.54
C THR A 47 17.80 -38.84 -50.82
N TYR A 48 16.80 -38.36 -51.57
CA TYR A 48 15.51 -37.91 -51.05
C TYR A 48 14.37 -38.89 -51.38
N LYS A 49 13.27 -38.78 -50.64
CA LYS A 49 12.03 -39.54 -50.82
C LYS A 49 10.80 -38.67 -50.56
N ASP A 50 9.64 -39.12 -51.04
CA ASP A 50 8.36 -38.48 -50.73
C ASP A 50 8.18 -38.27 -49.22
N GLY A 51 7.73 -37.07 -48.88
CA GLY A 51 7.56 -36.62 -47.49
C GLY A 51 8.81 -36.03 -46.85
N ASP A 52 9.97 -36.08 -47.50
CA ASP A 52 11.16 -35.37 -47.02
C ASP A 52 10.96 -33.85 -47.17
N VAL A 53 11.47 -33.12 -46.18
CA VAL A 53 11.51 -31.66 -46.19
C VAL A 53 12.94 -31.21 -46.32
N LEU A 54 13.22 -30.53 -47.43
CA LEU A 54 14.57 -30.17 -47.85
C LEU A 54 14.70 -28.65 -47.94
N THR A 55 15.94 -28.19 -48.08
CA THR A 55 16.25 -26.77 -48.20
C THR A 55 16.81 -26.50 -49.59
N VAL A 56 16.26 -25.52 -50.28
CA VAL A 56 16.76 -25.09 -51.59
C VAL A 56 18.15 -24.47 -51.42
N LEU A 57 19.13 -24.96 -52.17
CA LEU A 57 20.45 -24.32 -52.27
C LEU A 57 20.49 -23.37 -53.47
N SER A 58 20.05 -23.84 -54.63
CA SER A 58 19.92 -23.01 -55.83
C SER A 58 18.79 -23.52 -56.71
N HIS A 59 18.39 -22.74 -57.70
CA HIS A 59 17.44 -23.14 -58.73
C HIS A 59 17.93 -22.69 -60.10
N ASP A 60 17.47 -23.34 -61.17
CA ASP A 60 17.73 -22.91 -62.54
C ASP A 60 16.59 -22.03 -63.11
N SER A 61 16.67 -21.72 -64.40
CA SER A 61 15.65 -20.93 -65.10
C SER A 61 14.33 -21.66 -65.31
N ASP A 62 14.34 -22.98 -65.19
CA ASP A 62 13.17 -23.83 -65.42
C ASP A 62 12.40 -24.07 -64.09
N GLY A 63 12.98 -23.61 -62.96
CA GLY A 63 12.40 -23.70 -61.63
C GLY A 63 12.76 -24.99 -60.90
N ASP A 64 13.66 -25.79 -61.46
CA ASP A 64 14.17 -27.00 -60.83
C ASP A 64 15.16 -26.62 -59.72
N VAL A 65 15.17 -27.39 -58.63
CA VAL A 65 15.90 -27.03 -57.40
C VAL A 65 17.00 -28.02 -57.09
N TYR A 66 18.15 -27.46 -56.72
CA TYR A 66 19.32 -28.18 -56.24
C TYR A 66 19.27 -28.21 -54.72
N ILE A 67 19.32 -29.42 -54.16
CA ILE A 67 19.33 -29.65 -52.70
C ILE A 67 20.72 -30.02 -52.15
N GLN A 68 21.71 -30.17 -53.05
CA GLN A 68 23.13 -30.40 -52.76
C GLN A 68 24.02 -29.55 -53.69
N GLU A 69 25.27 -29.33 -53.30
CA GLU A 69 26.21 -28.53 -54.11
C GLU A 69 26.41 -29.14 -55.52
N PRO A 70 26.44 -28.31 -56.57
CA PRO A 70 26.38 -28.77 -57.97
C PRO A 70 27.62 -29.50 -58.48
N ASP A 71 28.71 -29.55 -57.70
CA ASP A 71 29.99 -30.19 -58.08
C ASP A 71 30.07 -31.68 -57.75
N ALA A 72 29.07 -32.23 -57.04
CA ALA A 72 29.01 -33.64 -56.65
C ALA A 72 27.65 -34.24 -56.99
N ASP A 73 27.44 -34.69 -58.24
CA ASP A 73 26.24 -35.43 -58.68
C ASP A 73 24.94 -34.94 -58.01
N GLY A 74 24.79 -33.61 -57.95
CA GLY A 74 23.85 -32.97 -57.03
C GLY A 74 22.44 -33.43 -57.32
N ASP A 75 21.72 -33.84 -56.28
CA ASP A 75 20.33 -34.22 -56.42
C ASP A 75 19.51 -33.00 -56.89
N ILE A 76 18.94 -33.13 -58.08
CA ILE A 76 18.01 -32.16 -58.68
C ILE A 76 16.60 -32.68 -58.50
N LEU A 77 15.74 -31.82 -57.97
CA LEU A 77 14.30 -31.99 -57.88
C LEU A 77 13.65 -31.17 -58.99
N TRP A 78 12.86 -31.83 -59.85
CA TRP A 78 12.11 -31.11 -60.86
C TRP A 78 10.97 -30.32 -60.23
N SER A 79 10.57 -29.22 -60.85
CA SER A 79 9.45 -28.35 -60.41
C SER A 79 8.13 -29.09 -60.17
N THR A 80 7.98 -30.32 -60.70
CA THR A 80 6.81 -31.19 -60.48
C THR A 80 6.95 -32.16 -59.31
N GLU A 81 8.14 -32.32 -58.74
CA GLU A 81 8.46 -33.29 -57.67
C GLU A 81 8.45 -32.67 -56.27
N PHE A 82 8.20 -31.37 -56.16
CA PHE A 82 8.16 -30.67 -54.89
C PHE A 82 7.13 -29.55 -54.87
N VAL A 83 6.79 -29.15 -53.66
CA VAL A 83 6.06 -27.90 -53.38
C VAL A 83 6.83 -27.08 -52.35
N ILE A 84 6.80 -25.76 -52.50
CA ILE A 84 7.40 -24.86 -51.52
C ILE A 84 6.45 -24.77 -50.33
N VAL A 85 6.99 -24.96 -49.13
CA VAL A 85 6.18 -25.03 -47.93
C VAL A 85 6.77 -24.27 -46.78
N GLU A 86 5.91 -23.96 -45.81
CA GLU A 86 6.32 -23.62 -44.46
C GLU A 86 5.64 -24.55 -43.45
N LEU A 87 6.33 -24.83 -42.35
CA LEU A 87 5.78 -25.65 -41.28
C LEU A 87 4.62 -24.91 -40.63
N ILE A 88 3.44 -25.53 -40.65
CA ILE A 88 2.35 -25.15 -39.77
C ILE A 88 2.69 -25.81 -38.44
N GLU A 89 3.22 -25.05 -37.49
CA GLU A 89 3.33 -25.52 -36.12
C GLU A 89 1.92 -25.91 -35.64
N GLN A 90 1.57 -27.19 -35.75
CA GLN A 90 0.54 -27.73 -34.89
C GLN A 90 1.15 -27.66 -33.49
N GLU A 91 0.56 -26.81 -32.66
CA GLU A 91 0.63 -26.95 -31.20
C GLU A 91 0.62 -28.44 -30.90
N ALA A 92 1.71 -28.93 -30.33
CA ALA A 92 1.82 -30.30 -29.87
C ALA A 92 0.55 -30.64 -29.07
N PRO A 93 0.04 -31.88 -29.14
CA PRO A 93 -1.11 -32.27 -28.35
C PRO A 93 -0.73 -32.34 -26.85
N ALA A 94 -0.81 -31.19 -26.16
CA ALA A 94 -1.05 -30.91 -24.73
C ALA A 94 -0.30 -29.63 -24.26
N PRO A 95 -1.03 -28.59 -23.79
CA PRO A 95 -0.99 -28.28 -22.36
C PRO A 95 -2.34 -27.78 -21.79
N LEU A 96 -3.50 -28.24 -22.33
CA LEU A 96 -4.81 -27.82 -21.81
C LEU A 96 -5.03 -28.18 -20.33
N THR A 97 -4.32 -29.19 -19.81
CA THR A 97 -4.36 -29.56 -18.39
C THR A 97 -3.76 -28.49 -17.48
N CYS A 98 -2.78 -27.71 -17.96
CA CYS A 98 -2.14 -26.65 -17.18
C CYS A 98 -2.98 -25.36 -17.14
N LEU A 99 -3.76 -25.07 -18.20
CA LEU A 99 -4.60 -23.86 -18.25
C LEU A 99 -5.74 -23.90 -17.23
N SER A 100 -6.32 -25.08 -16.98
CA SER A 100 -7.36 -25.24 -15.94
C SER A 100 -6.81 -24.94 -14.55
N ASP A 101 -5.64 -25.49 -14.21
CA ASP A 101 -5.00 -25.26 -12.91
C ASP A 101 -4.64 -23.78 -12.72
N ILE A 102 -4.16 -23.11 -13.78
CA ILE A 102 -3.88 -21.67 -13.76
C ILE A 102 -5.17 -20.86 -13.56
N LEU A 103 -6.25 -21.23 -14.23
CA LEU A 103 -7.53 -20.54 -14.11
C LEU A 103 -8.11 -20.69 -12.70
N ASP A 104 -8.00 -21.87 -12.10
CA ASP A 104 -8.45 -22.13 -10.73
C ASP A 104 -7.60 -21.38 -9.70
N ASP A 105 -6.28 -21.30 -9.88
CA ASP A 105 -5.40 -20.48 -9.02
C ASP A 105 -5.74 -18.99 -9.13
N ILE A 106 -5.96 -18.47 -10.33
CA ILE A 106 -6.38 -17.08 -10.55
C ILE A 106 -7.72 -16.80 -9.87
N LYS A 107 -8.70 -17.68 -10.04
CA LYS A 107 -10.01 -17.56 -9.39
C LYS A 107 -9.89 -17.55 -7.87
N THR A 108 -9.09 -18.44 -7.31
CA THR A 108 -8.83 -18.51 -5.86
C THR A 108 -8.19 -17.22 -5.35
N LYS A 109 -7.18 -16.71 -6.07
CA LYS A 109 -6.52 -15.44 -5.73
C LYS A 109 -7.48 -14.26 -5.82
N LEU A 110 -8.35 -14.23 -6.83
CA LEU A 110 -9.35 -13.18 -7.00
C LEU A 110 -10.34 -13.16 -5.83
N THR A 111 -10.90 -14.31 -5.45
CA THR A 111 -11.80 -14.41 -4.30
C THR A 111 -11.11 -13.95 -3.01
N ARG A 112 -9.87 -14.39 -2.77
CA ARG A 112 -9.11 -13.96 -1.58
C ARG A 112 -8.81 -12.46 -1.59
N LEU A 113 -8.58 -11.87 -2.77
CA LEU A 113 -8.35 -10.44 -2.91
C LEU A 113 -9.63 -9.64 -2.63
N GLU A 114 -10.77 -10.12 -3.10
CA GLU A 114 -12.09 -9.55 -2.84
C GLU A 114 -12.40 -9.56 -1.33
N GLU A 115 -12.22 -10.71 -0.67
CA GLU A 115 -12.40 -10.84 0.78
C GLU A 115 -11.52 -9.86 1.57
N ARG A 116 -10.22 -9.77 1.22
CA ARG A 116 -9.29 -8.82 1.85
C ARG A 116 -9.68 -7.37 1.60
N THR A 117 -10.23 -7.07 0.42
CA THR A 117 -10.67 -5.72 0.07
C THR A 117 -11.88 -5.31 0.89
N GLU A 118 -12.85 -6.21 1.05
CA GLU A 118 -14.00 -5.96 1.93
C GLU A 118 -13.59 -5.84 3.40
N GLU A 119 -12.71 -6.72 3.88
CA GLU A 119 -12.21 -6.66 5.26
C GLU A 119 -11.48 -5.33 5.51
N ASN A 120 -10.60 -4.91 4.60
CA ASN A 120 -9.94 -3.61 4.69
C ASN A 120 -10.96 -2.47 4.69
N HIS A 121 -12.00 -2.54 3.87
CA HIS A 121 -13.06 -1.52 3.85
C HIS A 121 -13.76 -1.42 5.21
N ARG A 122 -14.12 -2.55 5.83
CA ARG A 122 -14.72 -2.59 7.17
C ARG A 122 -13.78 -1.99 8.22
N ASN A 123 -12.50 -2.37 8.19
CA ASN A 123 -11.49 -1.86 9.11
C ASN A 123 -11.31 -0.34 8.98
N ILE A 124 -11.30 0.20 7.76
CA ILE A 124 -11.21 1.64 7.51
C ILE A 124 -12.41 2.38 8.08
N LEU A 125 -13.64 1.85 7.90
CA LEU A 125 -14.84 2.46 8.47
C LEU A 125 -14.78 2.50 10.00
N THR A 126 -14.42 1.38 10.64
CA THR A 126 -14.28 1.32 12.10
C THR A 126 -13.20 2.28 12.60
N PHE A 127 -12.04 2.32 11.94
CA PHE A 127 -10.97 3.25 12.28
C PHE A 127 -11.41 4.72 12.14
N SER A 128 -12.17 5.03 11.10
CA SER A 128 -12.69 6.38 10.87
C SER A 128 -13.63 6.81 11.99
N GLN A 129 -14.54 5.94 12.41
CA GLN A 129 -15.44 6.20 13.54
C GLN A 129 -14.67 6.39 14.86
N MET A 130 -13.66 5.56 15.12
CA MET A 130 -12.80 5.74 16.30
C MET A 130 -12.05 7.07 16.27
N ALA A 131 -11.52 7.46 15.11
CA ALA A 131 -10.82 8.72 14.94
C ALA A 131 -11.75 9.94 15.16
N GLU A 132 -12.99 9.89 14.67
CA GLU A 132 -13.98 10.93 14.90
C GLU A 132 -14.38 11.03 16.38
N SER A 133 -14.57 9.89 17.06
CA SER A 133 -14.84 9.88 18.51
C SER A 133 -13.67 10.49 19.30
N ALA A 134 -12.44 10.06 19.02
CA ALA A 134 -11.25 10.59 19.67
C ALA A 134 -11.09 12.10 19.43
N ARG A 135 -11.39 12.57 18.22
CA ARG A 135 -11.39 14.01 17.88
C ARG A 135 -12.46 14.77 18.67
N SER A 136 -13.65 14.21 18.83
CA SER A 136 -14.73 14.80 19.63
C SER A 136 -14.33 14.94 21.10
N ASP A 137 -13.75 13.88 21.68
CA ASP A 137 -13.29 13.89 23.07
C ASP A 137 -12.14 14.88 23.29
N ALA A 138 -11.18 14.93 22.35
CA ALA A 138 -10.13 15.95 22.37
C ALA A 138 -10.70 17.37 22.30
N SER A 139 -11.72 17.61 21.46
CA SER A 139 -12.38 18.91 21.37
C SER A 139 -13.05 19.30 22.69
N LYS A 140 -13.68 18.36 23.40
CA LYS A 140 -14.27 18.62 24.72
C LYS A 140 -13.19 18.93 25.76
N ALA A 141 -12.09 18.17 25.75
CA ALA A 141 -10.97 18.41 26.66
C ALA A 141 -10.36 19.79 26.46
N VAL A 142 -10.16 20.23 25.21
CA VAL A 142 -9.70 21.59 24.88
C VAL A 142 -10.68 22.64 25.38
N GLY A 143 -11.99 22.44 25.18
CA GLY A 143 -13.02 23.33 25.72
C GLY A 143 -12.97 23.44 27.25
N GLY A 144 -12.74 22.32 27.95
CA GLY A 144 -12.56 22.31 29.40
C GLY A 144 -11.31 23.05 29.87
N VAL A 145 -10.19 22.93 29.14
CA VAL A 145 -8.96 23.70 29.44
C VAL A 145 -9.20 25.20 29.28
N ASN A 146 -9.89 25.63 28.23
CA ASN A 146 -10.21 27.05 28.05
C ASN A 146 -11.08 27.58 29.18
N ALA A 147 -12.08 26.81 29.63
CA ALA A 147 -12.92 27.22 30.76
C ALA A 147 -12.12 27.34 32.07
N LEU A 148 -11.13 26.46 32.29
CA LEU A 148 -10.22 26.56 33.43
C LEU A 148 -9.28 27.77 33.32
N ASP A 149 -8.83 28.11 32.12
CA ASP A 149 -7.99 29.29 31.86
C ASP A 149 -8.75 30.59 32.20
N GLU A 150 -10.01 30.69 31.77
CA GLU A 150 -10.89 31.81 32.13
C GLU A 150 -11.10 31.92 33.66
N GLN A 151 -11.28 30.78 34.35
CA GLN A 151 -11.40 30.77 35.82
C GLN A 151 -10.08 31.15 36.51
N LEU A 152 -8.94 30.73 35.97
CA LEU A 152 -7.63 31.05 36.53
C LEU A 152 -7.33 32.55 36.47
N GLU A 153 -7.75 33.22 35.39
CA GLU A 153 -7.57 34.67 35.26
C GLU A 153 -8.38 35.43 36.33
N LEU A 154 -9.62 35.02 36.60
CA LEU A 154 -10.42 35.60 37.69
C LEU A 154 -9.77 35.41 39.06
N VAL A 155 -9.26 34.20 39.35
CA VAL A 155 -8.56 33.93 40.61
C VAL A 155 -7.28 34.76 40.72
N ARG A 156 -6.57 34.99 39.61
CA ARG A 156 -5.39 35.87 39.58
C ARG A 156 -5.76 37.30 39.93
N GLU A 157 -6.86 37.83 39.36
CA GLU A 157 -7.37 39.16 39.69
C GLU A 157 -7.73 39.28 41.18
N ASP A 158 -8.43 38.28 41.73
CA ASP A 158 -8.79 38.24 43.16
C ASP A 158 -7.55 38.24 44.07
N ILE A 159 -6.51 37.48 43.72
CA ILE A 159 -5.26 37.44 44.49
C ILE A 159 -4.58 38.81 44.52
N VAL A 160 -4.49 39.49 43.37
CA VAL A 160 -3.89 40.84 43.29
C VAL A 160 -4.71 41.83 44.12
N PHE A 161 -6.04 41.75 44.05
CA PHE A 161 -6.91 42.60 44.86
C PHE A 161 -6.71 42.37 46.37
N PHE A 162 -6.62 41.10 46.81
CA PHE A 162 -6.38 40.80 48.22
C PHE A 162 -5.01 41.25 48.70
N ASP A 163 -3.97 41.14 47.86
CA ASP A 163 -2.61 41.60 48.18
C ASP A 163 -2.60 43.12 48.42
N GLU A 164 -3.25 43.90 47.54
CA GLU A 164 -3.42 45.35 47.71
C GLU A 164 -4.15 45.69 49.02
N LYS A 165 -5.21 44.94 49.37
CA LYS A 165 -5.93 45.15 50.64
C LYS A 165 -5.14 44.76 51.88
N ILE A 166 -4.27 43.76 51.78
CA ILE A 166 -3.36 43.38 52.87
C ILE A 166 -2.32 44.48 53.09
N ASP A 167 -1.76 45.05 52.02
CA ASP A 167 -0.81 46.15 52.10
C ASP A 167 -1.45 47.41 52.70
N GLU A 168 -2.65 47.79 52.25
CA GLU A 168 -3.43 48.88 52.86
C GLU A 168 -3.63 48.64 54.36
N LEU A 169 -4.06 47.43 54.75
CA LEU A 169 -4.30 47.10 56.15
C LEU A 169 -3.01 47.16 56.97
N LYS A 170 -1.90 46.65 56.43
CA LYS A 170 -0.59 46.68 57.09
C LYS A 170 -0.13 48.11 57.35
N GLU A 171 -0.27 49.00 56.36
CA GLU A 171 0.04 50.42 56.54
C GLU A 171 -0.83 51.04 57.66
N THR A 172 -2.12 50.72 57.73
CA THR A 172 -2.97 51.22 58.82
C THR A 172 -2.57 50.69 60.19
N VAL A 173 -2.07 49.46 60.29
CA VAL A 173 -1.64 48.85 61.56
C VAL A 173 -0.28 49.40 61.99
N GLU A 174 0.66 49.57 61.08
CA GLU A 174 1.98 50.16 61.37
C GLU A 174 1.89 51.67 61.63
N GLY A 175 0.99 52.37 60.94
CA GLY A 175 0.69 53.79 61.15
C GLY A 175 -0.12 54.09 62.42
N ARG A 176 -0.75 53.07 63.03
CA ARG A 176 -1.25 53.17 64.41
C ARG A 176 -0.04 53.24 65.34
N ASN A 177 0.42 54.46 65.59
CA ASN A 177 1.25 54.74 66.77
C ASN A 177 0.55 54.12 67.98
N VAL A 178 1.15 53.08 68.56
CA VAL A 178 0.75 52.57 69.88
C VAL A 178 1.17 53.62 70.89
N THR A 179 0.45 54.73 70.94
CA THR A 179 0.59 55.70 72.01
C THR A 179 0.10 55.03 73.29
N PRO A 180 0.90 54.99 74.36
CA PRO A 180 0.43 54.53 75.65
C PRO A 180 -0.82 55.34 76.01
N ILE A 181 -1.97 54.67 76.16
CA ILE A 181 -3.18 55.32 76.63
C ILE A 181 -2.92 55.67 78.10
N THR A 182 -2.57 56.94 78.35
CA THR A 182 -2.38 57.47 79.69
C THR A 182 -3.74 57.93 80.21
N ILE A 183 -4.32 57.16 81.12
CA ILE A 183 -5.56 57.52 81.80
C ILE A 183 -5.19 58.17 83.15
N ASN A 184 -5.29 59.50 83.23
CA ASN A 184 -5.19 60.21 84.50
C ASN A 184 -6.51 60.09 85.27
N ILE A 185 -6.48 59.39 86.40
CA ILE A 185 -7.62 59.25 87.29
C ILE A 185 -7.34 60.07 88.55
N GLU A 186 -7.93 61.27 88.63
CA GLU A 186 -7.75 62.16 89.79
C GLU A 186 -8.50 61.68 91.04
N ASN A 187 -9.60 60.94 90.86
CA ASN A 187 -10.43 60.42 91.94
C ASN A 187 -10.77 58.95 91.68
N LEU A 188 -9.89 58.04 92.13
CA LEU A 188 -10.16 56.61 92.13
C LEU A 188 -10.80 56.22 93.47
N ASN A 189 -12.10 55.94 93.47
CA ASN A 189 -12.79 55.44 94.66
C ASN A 189 -12.88 53.91 94.60
N ILE A 190 -12.14 53.24 95.47
CA ILE A 190 -12.19 51.78 95.62
C ILE A 190 -13.17 51.47 96.75
N SER A 191 -14.40 51.10 96.40
CA SER A 191 -15.40 50.68 97.38
C SER A 191 -15.17 49.22 97.78
N GLY A 192 -14.46 49.01 98.90
CA GLY A 192 -14.19 47.69 99.46
C GLY A 192 -13.14 47.75 100.57
N THR A 193 -12.88 46.63 101.27
CA THR A 193 -11.79 46.52 102.25
C THR A 193 -10.45 46.18 101.60
N GLU A 194 -10.38 46.12 100.26
CA GLU A 194 -9.18 45.81 99.51
C GLU A 194 -8.19 46.98 99.47
N SER A 195 -6.90 46.68 99.52
CA SER A 195 -5.87 47.72 99.40
C SER A 195 -5.70 48.13 97.94
N LEU A 196 -5.36 49.41 97.70
CA LEU A 196 -5.02 49.92 96.37
C LEU A 196 -3.93 49.07 95.68
N LYS A 197 -2.99 48.52 96.46
CA LYS A 197 -1.91 47.68 95.95
C LYS A 197 -2.43 46.36 95.40
N ASP A 198 -3.31 45.68 96.15
CA ASP A 198 -3.88 44.40 95.72
C ASP A 198 -4.80 44.56 94.50
N PHE A 199 -5.53 45.69 94.45
CA PHE A 199 -6.34 46.06 93.29
C PHE A 199 -5.48 46.24 92.02
N ILE A 200 -4.38 47.01 92.11
CA ILE A 200 -3.45 47.22 90.99
C ILE A 200 -2.80 45.91 90.55
N GLU A 201 -2.37 45.07 91.49
CA GLU A 201 -1.73 43.79 91.18
C GLU A 201 -2.70 42.82 90.51
N ARG A 202 -3.98 42.82 90.89
CA ARG A 202 -5.04 42.03 90.24
C ARG A 202 -5.27 42.47 88.79
N ILE A 203 -5.33 43.78 88.53
CA ILE A 203 -5.47 44.31 87.16
C ILE A 203 -4.22 43.96 86.33
N ALA A 204 -3.03 44.16 86.88
CA ALA A 204 -1.77 43.82 86.20
C ALA A 204 -1.67 42.32 85.85
N LYS A 205 -2.11 41.43 86.74
CA LYS A 205 -2.18 39.99 86.49
C LYS A 205 -3.28 39.62 85.47
N GLY A 206 -4.41 40.33 85.46
CA GLY A 206 -5.50 40.13 84.50
C GLY A 206 -5.15 40.56 83.07
N CYS A 207 -4.34 41.62 82.91
CA CYS A 207 -3.88 42.10 81.61
C CYS A 207 -2.68 41.31 81.03
N GLY A 208 -2.10 40.37 81.80
CA GLY A 208 -0.88 39.64 81.44
C GLY A 208 -1.06 38.36 80.62
N ARG A 209 -2.29 37.96 80.28
CA ARG A 209 -2.53 36.88 79.30
C ARG A 209 -3.17 37.47 78.07
N GLY A 210 -2.33 37.74 77.08
CA GLY A 210 -2.75 38.09 75.74
C GLY A 210 -3.79 37.09 75.24
N VAL A 211 -4.93 37.62 74.84
CA VAL A 211 -5.73 37.03 73.77
C VAL A 211 -4.96 37.37 72.49
N MET A 212 -3.99 36.51 72.19
CA MET A 212 -3.43 36.28 70.85
C MET A 212 -3.53 34.78 70.61
#